data_AF-A0A9E1VHD0-F1
#
_entry.id   AF-A0A9E1VHD0-F1
#
_cell.length_a   1.000
_cell.length_b   1.000
_cell.length_c   1.000
_cell.angle_alpha   90.00
_cell.angle_beta   90.00
_cell.angle_gamma   90.00
#
_symmetry.space_group_name_H-M   'P 1'
#
loop_
_entity.id
_entity.type
_entity.pdbx_description
1 polymer ?
#
loop_
_entity_poly.entity_id
_entity_poly.type
_entity_poly.pdbx_seq_one_letter_code
_entity_poly.pdbx_strand_id
1 'polypeptide(L)'
;MSAAENLGELLHRNCPNCETDNSSRPALGYSWQDWKLRKCGACGFVYLENPPDYADFKVAFAWEKNHGDRKVRMRKEYPLAYAISRAWRKFYRWAVRKPDKLVKRINKWVPPGLVIDVGCGNADRLLSLPTHYETSGIEISKALAEEAQGLLAARGGSIINLPAVEGLASYEAATASGVLMRSFLEHEHKPVELLSHAARVLKSGGVAIIKVPNFSSINRRVMGSRWCGFRFPGHVNHFTPASLRAMVADAGFSTVGFGFFDRFPLSDNMWMVVRKGG
;
A
#
# COMPACT_ATOMS: atom_id res chain seq x y z
N MET A 1 14.68 -25.34 6.74
CA MET A 1 15.34 -24.03 6.70
C MET A 1 14.24 -22.98 6.78
N SER A 2 14.21 -22.20 7.86
CA SER A 2 13.14 -21.19 8.06
C SER A 2 13.32 -20.08 7.03
N ALA A 3 12.24 -19.43 6.59
CA ALA A 3 12.34 -18.33 5.64
C ALA A 3 13.13 -17.12 6.20
N ALA A 4 13.40 -17.09 7.51
CA ALA A 4 14.20 -16.08 8.17
C ALA A 4 15.71 -16.34 8.10
N GLU A 5 16.17 -17.58 7.86
CA GLU A 5 17.62 -17.91 7.82
C GLU A 5 18.37 -17.24 6.65
N ASN A 6 17.64 -16.70 5.65
CA ASN A 6 18.21 -15.98 4.51
C ASN A 6 17.94 -14.46 4.54
N LEU A 7 17.35 -13.94 5.60
CA LEU A 7 17.14 -12.51 5.81
C LEU A 7 18.11 -12.05 6.90
N GLY A 8 18.60 -10.82 6.83
CA GLY A 8 19.50 -10.26 7.83
C GLY A 8 18.85 -10.17 9.22
N GLU A 9 19.47 -9.42 10.12
CA GLU A 9 18.98 -9.24 11.49
C GLU A 9 17.52 -8.74 11.48
N LEU A 10 16.62 -9.53 12.07
CA LEU A 10 15.22 -9.15 12.21
C LEU A 10 15.11 -7.92 13.11
N LEU A 11 14.54 -6.83 12.60
CA LEU A 11 14.34 -5.63 13.39
C LEU A 11 13.38 -5.91 14.56
N HIS A 12 13.46 -5.12 15.62
CA HIS A 12 12.38 -4.99 16.59
C HIS A 12 11.82 -3.58 16.49
N ARG A 13 10.49 -3.43 16.40
CA ARG A 13 9.84 -2.11 16.40
C ARG A 13 8.67 -2.01 17.36
N ASN A 14 8.53 -0.80 17.92
CA ASN A 14 7.36 -0.38 18.68
C ASN A 14 6.13 -0.22 17.76
N CYS A 15 4.96 0.08 18.34
CA CYS A 15 3.76 0.32 17.58
C CYS A 15 3.96 1.47 16.57
N PRO A 16 3.76 1.27 15.26
CA PRO A 16 4.01 2.30 14.25
C PRO A 16 2.97 3.43 14.23
N ASN A 17 1.93 3.36 15.08
CA ASN A 17 0.93 4.43 15.23
C ASN A 17 1.18 5.31 16.46
N CYS A 18 1.65 4.73 17.57
CA CYS A 18 1.70 5.43 18.87
C CYS A 18 2.96 5.14 19.67
N GLU A 19 3.94 4.47 19.07
CA GLU A 19 5.28 4.20 19.61
C GLU A 19 5.33 3.40 20.92
N THR A 20 4.18 2.92 21.40
CA THR A 20 4.11 2.05 22.58
C THR A 20 4.89 0.76 22.32
N ASP A 21 5.78 0.41 23.24
CA ASP A 21 6.43 -0.91 23.29
C ASP A 21 5.39 -1.97 23.67
N ASN A 22 5.33 -3.04 22.89
CA ASN A 22 4.44 -4.17 23.10
C ASN A 22 5.19 -5.50 23.19
N SER A 23 6.51 -5.48 23.41
CA SER A 23 7.41 -6.63 23.52
C SER A 23 6.92 -7.66 24.54
N SER A 24 6.37 -7.19 25.66
CA SER A 24 5.81 -8.00 26.76
C SER A 24 4.45 -8.66 26.47
N ARG A 25 3.75 -8.24 25.41
CA ARG A 25 2.44 -8.82 25.05
C ARG A 25 2.61 -10.21 24.42
N PRO A 26 1.57 -11.05 24.37
CA PRO A 26 1.63 -12.26 23.54
C PRO A 26 1.51 -11.91 22.06
N ALA A 27 2.22 -12.65 21.21
CA ALA A 27 2.02 -12.62 19.76
C ALA A 27 0.60 -13.11 19.41
N LEU A 28 0.05 -12.59 18.30
CA LEU A 28 -1.26 -13.01 17.82
C LEU A 28 -1.18 -14.42 17.21
N GLY A 29 -2.27 -15.20 17.32
CA GLY A 29 -2.35 -16.56 16.75
C GLY A 29 -2.29 -16.65 15.22
N TYR A 30 -2.21 -15.51 14.54
CA TYR A 30 -1.99 -15.43 13.09
C TYR A 30 -0.52 -15.13 12.72
N SER A 31 0.38 -15.10 13.70
CA SER A 31 1.84 -15.07 13.49
C SER A 31 2.29 -16.33 12.74
N TRP A 32 3.36 -16.23 11.97
CA TRP A 32 3.81 -17.33 11.11
C TRP A 32 5.32 -17.45 11.10
N GLN A 33 5.84 -18.65 11.42
CA GLN A 33 7.28 -18.88 11.61
C GLN A 33 7.88 -17.85 12.58
N ASP A 34 8.93 -17.16 12.16
CA ASP A 34 9.64 -16.17 12.96
C ASP A 34 8.92 -14.80 12.98
N TRP A 35 7.90 -14.59 12.15
CA TRP A 35 7.19 -13.32 12.00
C TRP A 35 6.08 -13.15 13.05
N LYS A 36 6.28 -12.20 13.96
CA LYS A 36 5.42 -11.97 15.13
C LYS A 36 4.47 -10.79 14.90
N LEU A 37 3.17 -11.09 14.75
CA LEU A 37 2.15 -10.06 14.77
C LEU A 37 1.77 -9.69 16.19
N ARG A 38 1.62 -8.38 16.44
CA ARG A 38 1.18 -7.85 17.73
C ARG A 38 -0.02 -6.94 17.57
N LYS A 39 -0.87 -6.94 18.58
CA LYS A 39 -1.92 -5.93 18.78
C LYS A 39 -1.46 -4.99 19.88
N CYS A 40 -1.33 -3.72 19.55
CA CYS A 40 -0.92 -2.69 20.49
C CYS A 40 -1.90 -2.59 21.66
N GLY A 41 -1.37 -2.55 22.89
CA GLY A 41 -2.16 -2.38 24.12
C GLY A 41 -2.81 -1.00 24.24
N ALA A 42 -2.12 0.06 23.77
CA ALA A 42 -2.61 1.44 23.84
C ALA A 42 -3.67 1.76 22.77
N CYS A 43 -3.33 1.65 21.48
CA CYS A 43 -4.22 2.05 20.39
C CYS A 43 -4.93 0.89 19.65
N GLY A 44 -4.64 -0.36 20.00
CA GLY A 44 -5.25 -1.53 19.35
C GLY A 44 -4.79 -1.83 17.92
N PHE A 45 -3.81 -1.08 17.38
CA PHE A 45 -3.26 -1.30 16.04
C PHE A 45 -2.57 -2.66 15.91
N VAL A 46 -2.72 -3.31 14.76
CA VAL A 46 -2.08 -4.61 14.49
C VAL A 46 -0.95 -4.45 13.49
N TYR A 47 0.23 -4.95 13.86
CA TYR A 47 1.46 -4.75 13.10
C TYR A 47 2.43 -5.93 13.29
N LEU A 48 3.35 -6.10 12.34
CA LEU A 48 4.49 -6.99 12.45
C LEU A 48 5.56 -6.33 13.34
N GLU A 49 5.87 -6.95 14.48
CA GLU A 49 6.89 -6.45 15.43
C GLU A 49 8.29 -6.51 14.84
N ASN A 50 8.55 -7.51 14.02
CA ASN A 50 9.86 -7.79 13.49
C ASN A 50 9.90 -7.84 11.97
N PRO A 51 9.68 -6.71 11.29
CA PRO A 51 9.85 -6.65 9.85
C PRO A 51 11.34 -6.83 9.49
N PRO A 52 11.66 -7.37 8.30
CA PRO A 52 13.01 -7.33 7.77
C PRO A 52 13.46 -5.89 7.54
N ASP A 53 14.76 -5.64 7.48
CA ASP A 53 15.26 -4.30 7.15
C ASP A 53 14.94 -3.90 5.70
N TYR A 54 14.83 -2.59 5.44
CA TYR A 54 14.56 -2.03 4.12
C TYR A 54 15.60 -2.44 3.07
N ALA A 55 16.88 -2.58 3.47
CA ALA A 55 17.94 -3.03 2.57
C ALA A 55 17.70 -4.48 2.11
N ASP A 56 17.30 -5.36 3.04
CA ASP A 56 16.94 -6.75 2.74
C ASP A 56 15.65 -6.85 1.93
N PHE A 57 14.71 -5.92 2.13
CA PHE A 57 13.52 -5.78 1.29
C PHE A 57 13.85 -5.48 -0.18
N LYS A 58 14.88 -4.67 -0.46
CA LYS A 58 15.35 -4.40 -1.84
C LYS A 58 15.88 -5.64 -2.54
N VAL A 59 16.58 -6.52 -1.81
CA VAL A 59 17.35 -7.64 -2.37
C VAL A 59 16.58 -8.97 -2.35
N ALA A 60 15.95 -9.33 -1.22
CA ALA A 60 15.27 -10.61 -1.04
C ALA A 60 13.81 -10.59 -1.52
N PHE A 61 13.14 -9.44 -1.43
CA PHE A 61 11.72 -9.25 -1.74
C PHE A 61 11.47 -8.33 -2.92
N ALA A 62 12.34 -8.37 -3.94
CA ALA A 62 12.06 -7.78 -5.24
C ALA A 62 10.59 -8.08 -5.59
N TRP A 63 9.75 -7.05 -5.59
CA TRP A 63 8.30 -7.15 -5.79
C TRP A 63 7.95 -7.85 -7.12
N GLU A 64 8.94 -7.91 -8.00
CA GLU A 64 9.09 -8.75 -9.19
C GLU A 64 8.80 -10.24 -8.92
N LYS A 65 9.39 -10.84 -7.88
CA LYS A 65 9.20 -12.25 -7.53
C LYS A 65 7.77 -12.53 -7.10
N ASN A 66 7.16 -11.75 -6.20
CA ASN A 66 5.83 -12.06 -5.67
C ASN A 66 4.66 -11.82 -6.66
N HIS A 67 4.78 -10.87 -7.60
CA HIS A 67 3.78 -10.71 -8.67
C HIS A 67 3.88 -11.81 -9.73
N GLY A 68 5.08 -12.35 -9.93
CA GLY A 68 5.35 -13.54 -10.74
C GLY A 68 4.89 -14.84 -10.06
N ASP A 69 5.26 -15.06 -8.80
CA ASP A 69 5.27 -16.39 -8.19
C ASP A 69 3.86 -16.98 -8.04
N ARG A 70 2.87 -16.20 -7.58
CA ARG A 70 1.49 -16.70 -7.51
C ARG A 70 0.91 -17.02 -8.89
N LYS A 71 1.17 -16.16 -9.89
CA LYS A 71 0.68 -16.40 -11.27
C LYS A 71 1.39 -17.59 -11.91
N VAL A 72 2.70 -17.70 -11.71
CA VAL A 72 3.55 -18.79 -12.22
C VAL A 72 3.18 -20.11 -11.55
N ARG A 73 3.07 -20.13 -10.23
CA ARG A 73 2.62 -21.28 -9.43
C ARG A 73 1.19 -21.71 -9.79
N MET A 74 0.23 -20.79 -9.90
CA MET A 74 -1.13 -21.15 -10.34
C MET A 74 -1.18 -21.65 -11.79
N ARG A 75 -0.34 -21.11 -12.69
CA ARG A 75 -0.19 -21.63 -14.07
C ARG A 75 0.40 -23.04 -14.08
N LYS A 76 1.30 -23.35 -13.14
CA LYS A 76 2.01 -24.63 -13.05
C LYS A 76 1.19 -25.71 -12.34
N GLU A 77 0.60 -25.41 -11.20
CA GLU A 77 -0.17 -26.36 -10.37
C GLU A 77 -1.62 -26.54 -10.85
N TYR A 78 -2.25 -25.49 -11.41
CA TYR A 78 -3.66 -25.53 -11.82
C TYR A 78 -3.88 -24.87 -13.19
N PRO A 79 -3.25 -25.37 -14.26
CA PRO A 79 -3.22 -24.70 -15.57
C PRO A 79 -4.62 -24.46 -16.14
N LEU A 80 -5.51 -25.45 -16.05
CA LEU A 80 -6.87 -25.37 -16.60
C LEU A 80 -7.74 -24.39 -15.79
N ALA A 81 -7.76 -24.51 -14.46
CA ALA A 81 -8.51 -23.60 -13.60
C ALA A 81 -7.98 -22.16 -13.68
N TYR A 82 -6.66 -21.97 -13.81
CA TYR A 82 -6.07 -20.65 -14.03
C TYR A 82 -6.48 -20.06 -15.39
N ALA A 83 -6.44 -20.86 -16.47
CA ALA A 83 -6.86 -20.44 -17.81
C ALA A 83 -8.35 -20.05 -17.83
N ILE A 84 -9.22 -20.90 -17.27
CA ILE A 84 -10.65 -20.63 -17.11
C ILE A 84 -10.86 -19.37 -16.27
N SER A 85 -10.18 -19.23 -15.13
CA SER A 85 -10.30 -18.05 -14.28
C SER A 85 -9.85 -16.78 -15.00
N ARG A 86 -8.83 -16.83 -15.86
CA ARG A 86 -8.36 -15.70 -16.67
C ARG A 86 -9.34 -15.34 -17.77
N ALA A 87 -9.83 -16.34 -18.51
CA ALA A 87 -10.84 -16.18 -19.55
C ALA A 87 -12.11 -15.59 -18.96
N TRP A 88 -12.59 -16.14 -17.85
CA TRP A 88 -13.69 -15.60 -17.06
C TRP A 88 -13.41 -14.19 -16.57
N ARG A 89 -12.21 -13.87 -16.03
CA ARG A 89 -11.88 -12.50 -15.60
C ARG A 89 -11.81 -11.50 -16.76
N LYS A 90 -11.45 -11.95 -17.97
CA LYS A 90 -11.45 -11.14 -19.19
C LYS A 90 -12.88 -10.93 -19.66
N PHE A 91 -13.63 -12.01 -19.83
CA PHE A 91 -15.05 -11.99 -20.21
C PHE A 91 -15.87 -11.17 -19.23
N TYR A 92 -15.76 -11.44 -17.92
CA TYR A 92 -16.45 -10.69 -16.87
C TYR A 92 -16.03 -9.22 -16.83
N ARG A 93 -14.77 -8.86 -17.12
CA ARG A 93 -14.36 -7.43 -17.24
C ARG A 93 -14.86 -6.77 -18.53
N TRP A 94 -15.00 -7.53 -19.60
CA TRP A 94 -15.55 -7.07 -20.86
C TRP A 94 -17.08 -6.89 -20.77
N ALA A 95 -17.78 -7.88 -20.24
CA ALA A 95 -19.22 -7.89 -20.01
C ALA A 95 -19.64 -6.94 -18.87
N VAL A 96 -18.82 -6.84 -17.82
CA VAL A 96 -19.01 -5.90 -16.72
C VAL A 96 -17.90 -4.86 -16.78
N ARG A 97 -18.19 -3.72 -17.43
CA ARG A 97 -17.35 -2.50 -17.33
C ARG A 97 -17.38 -1.99 -15.89
N LYS A 98 -16.64 -2.66 -15.00
CA LYS A 98 -16.45 -2.14 -13.64
C LYS A 98 -15.59 -0.89 -13.75
N PRO A 99 -16.09 0.27 -13.31
CA PRO A 99 -15.31 1.50 -13.33
C PRO A 99 -14.04 1.29 -12.51
N ASP A 100 -12.91 1.76 -13.02
CA ASP A 100 -11.67 1.77 -12.27
C ASP A 100 -11.87 2.65 -11.03
N LYS A 101 -11.85 2.01 -9.84
CA LYS A 101 -12.14 2.68 -8.57
C LYS A 101 -11.12 3.77 -8.26
N LEU A 102 -9.88 3.63 -8.70
CA LEU A 102 -8.85 4.66 -8.52
C LEU A 102 -9.17 5.85 -9.43
N VAL A 103 -9.35 5.63 -10.73
CA VAL A 103 -9.66 6.69 -11.70
C VAL A 103 -10.92 7.45 -11.31
N LYS A 104 -11.97 6.75 -10.85
CA LYS A 104 -13.20 7.39 -10.35
C LYS A 104 -12.93 8.33 -9.17
N ARG A 105 -11.98 8.00 -8.29
CA ARG A 105 -11.60 8.86 -7.17
C ARG A 105 -10.71 10.01 -7.59
N ILE A 106 -9.75 9.76 -8.48
CA ILE A 106 -8.89 10.81 -9.03
C ILE A 106 -9.76 11.87 -9.69
N ASN A 107 -10.62 11.49 -10.64
CA ASN A 107 -11.51 12.42 -11.34
C ASN A 107 -12.49 13.16 -10.41
N LYS A 108 -12.84 12.57 -9.26
CA LYS A 108 -13.77 13.19 -8.30
C LYS A 108 -13.07 14.15 -7.33
N TRP A 109 -11.85 13.85 -6.92
CA TRP A 109 -11.25 14.44 -5.73
C TRP A 109 -9.91 15.14 -5.95
N VAL A 110 -9.15 14.75 -6.98
CA VAL A 110 -7.82 15.28 -7.24
C VAL A 110 -7.96 16.47 -8.19
N PRO A 111 -7.57 17.69 -7.79
CA PRO A 111 -7.51 18.83 -8.69
C PRO A 111 -6.43 18.63 -9.77
N PRO A 112 -6.50 19.31 -10.94
CA PRO A 112 -5.41 19.31 -11.91
C PRO A 112 -4.05 19.69 -11.29
N GLY A 113 -2.96 19.22 -11.90
CA GLY A 113 -1.59 19.44 -11.44
C GLY A 113 -0.84 18.15 -11.11
N LEU A 114 0.17 18.25 -10.24
CA LEU A 114 1.06 17.14 -9.93
C LEU A 114 0.39 16.03 -9.10
N VAL A 115 0.46 14.80 -9.59
CA VAL A 115 0.06 13.57 -8.90
C VAL A 115 1.28 12.70 -8.65
N ILE A 116 1.52 12.39 -7.37
CA ILE A 116 2.61 11.54 -6.91
C ILE A 116 2.05 10.15 -6.56
N ASP A 117 2.56 9.06 -7.17
CA ASP A 117 2.23 7.68 -6.79
C ASP A 117 3.37 7.07 -5.96
N VAL A 118 3.10 6.74 -4.69
CA VAL A 118 4.07 6.18 -3.76
C VAL A 118 4.09 4.65 -3.88
N GLY A 119 5.25 4.07 -4.19
CA GLY A 119 5.37 2.68 -4.58
C GLY A 119 4.76 2.43 -5.96
N CYS A 120 5.15 3.25 -6.94
CA CYS A 120 4.50 3.27 -8.25
C CYS A 120 4.76 2.01 -9.09
N GLY A 121 5.72 1.15 -8.73
CA GLY A 121 6.14 0.03 -9.54
C GLY A 121 6.54 0.50 -10.94
N ASN A 122 5.96 -0.11 -11.98
CA ASN A 122 6.21 0.27 -13.38
C ASN A 122 5.37 1.47 -13.87
N ALA A 123 4.79 2.25 -12.96
CA ALA A 123 4.01 3.46 -13.25
C ALA A 123 2.75 3.26 -14.12
N ASP A 124 2.17 2.05 -14.18
CA ASP A 124 0.97 1.74 -14.97
C ASP A 124 -0.21 2.69 -14.70
N ARG A 125 -0.39 3.09 -13.44
CA ARG A 125 -1.44 4.01 -13.03
C ARG A 125 -1.16 5.45 -13.46
N LEU A 126 0.08 5.92 -13.28
CA LEU A 126 0.47 7.26 -13.70
C LEU A 126 0.31 7.42 -15.22
N LEU A 127 0.71 6.40 -16.00
CA LEU A 127 0.51 6.38 -17.45
C LEU A 127 -0.96 6.47 -17.88
N SER A 128 -1.87 5.91 -17.08
CA SER A 128 -3.31 5.95 -17.34
C SER A 128 -3.99 7.29 -17.01
N LEU A 129 -3.29 8.21 -16.33
CA LEU A 129 -3.86 9.50 -15.97
C LEU A 129 -4.02 10.40 -17.20
N PRO A 130 -5.09 11.20 -17.27
CA PRO A 130 -5.22 12.25 -18.29
C PRO A 130 -3.98 13.15 -18.38
N THR A 131 -3.77 13.76 -19.55
CA THR A 131 -2.59 14.61 -19.84
C THR A 131 -2.56 15.92 -19.06
N HIS A 132 -3.69 16.35 -18.48
CA HIS A 132 -3.74 17.52 -17.59
C HIS A 132 -3.21 17.25 -16.18
N TYR A 133 -2.81 16.00 -15.88
CA TYR A 133 -2.05 15.68 -14.69
C TYR A 133 -0.57 15.56 -15.05
N GLU A 134 0.24 16.34 -14.34
CA GLU A 134 1.67 16.07 -14.20
C GLU A 134 1.84 14.84 -13.31
N THR A 135 2.79 13.97 -13.65
CA THR A 135 2.92 12.66 -12.99
C THR A 135 4.31 12.47 -12.46
N SER A 136 4.40 12.08 -11.18
CA SER A 136 5.65 11.66 -10.58
C SER A 136 5.45 10.39 -9.76
N GLY A 137 6.47 9.55 -9.66
CA GLY A 137 6.42 8.29 -8.92
C GLY A 137 7.60 8.16 -7.96
N ILE A 138 7.39 7.45 -6.85
CA ILE A 138 8.47 7.02 -5.95
C ILE A 138 8.52 5.50 -5.98
N GLU A 139 9.67 4.92 -6.29
CA GLU A 139 9.85 3.47 -6.35
C GLU A 139 11.23 3.08 -5.82
N ILE A 140 11.26 2.13 -4.90
CA ILE A 140 12.48 1.72 -4.21
C ILE A 140 13.33 0.75 -5.06
N SER A 141 12.69 -0.08 -5.90
CA SER A 141 13.39 -0.98 -6.82
C SER A 141 14.02 -0.18 -7.96
N LYS A 142 15.34 -0.25 -8.09
CA LYS A 142 16.08 0.41 -9.16
C LYS A 142 15.60 -0.04 -10.55
N ALA A 143 15.41 -1.35 -10.75
CA ALA A 143 14.97 -1.90 -12.03
C ALA A 143 13.56 -1.41 -12.43
N LEU A 144 12.61 -1.44 -11.48
CA LEU A 144 11.25 -0.94 -11.74
C LEU A 144 11.24 0.59 -11.93
N ALA A 145 12.07 1.33 -11.18
CA ALA A 145 12.19 2.77 -11.32
C ALA A 145 12.76 3.16 -12.69
N GLU A 146 13.77 2.46 -13.18
CA GLU A 146 14.34 2.66 -14.52
C GLU A 146 13.32 2.34 -15.63
N GLU A 147 12.61 1.21 -15.52
CA GLU A 147 11.52 0.86 -16.45
C GLU A 147 10.42 1.94 -16.45
N ALA A 148 9.95 2.32 -15.25
CA ALA A 148 8.93 3.34 -15.07
C ALA A 148 9.38 4.70 -15.64
N GLN A 149 10.63 5.09 -15.42
CA GLN A 149 11.17 6.35 -15.94
C GLN A 149 11.18 6.38 -17.46
N GLY A 150 11.58 5.28 -18.11
CA GLY A 150 11.54 5.16 -19.56
C GLY A 150 10.12 5.31 -20.13
N LEU A 151 9.12 4.74 -19.45
CA LEU A 151 7.71 4.86 -19.86
C LEU A 151 7.13 6.26 -19.58
N LEU A 152 7.43 6.84 -18.41
CA LEU A 152 6.81 8.08 -17.95
C LEU A 152 7.45 9.33 -18.57
N ALA A 153 8.72 9.26 -18.98
CA ALA A 153 9.41 10.34 -19.69
C ALA A 153 8.68 10.74 -20.98
N ALA A 154 8.05 9.79 -21.69
CA ALA A 154 7.30 10.04 -22.91
C ALA A 154 6.10 10.99 -22.73
N ARG A 155 5.64 11.20 -21.49
CA ARG A 155 4.59 12.17 -21.11
C ARG A 155 5.10 13.30 -20.21
N GLY A 156 6.41 13.48 -20.10
CA GLY A 156 7.03 14.50 -19.26
C GLY A 156 6.97 14.20 -17.75
N GLY A 157 6.75 12.96 -17.34
CA GLY A 157 6.76 12.57 -15.93
C GLY A 157 8.14 12.13 -15.42
N SER A 158 8.26 12.02 -14.10
CA SER A 158 9.52 11.67 -13.42
C SER A 158 9.36 10.57 -12.37
N ILE A 159 10.42 9.82 -12.10
CA ILE A 159 10.49 8.79 -11.08
C ILE A 159 11.66 9.10 -10.14
N ILE A 160 11.40 9.03 -8.83
CA ILE A 160 12.40 9.13 -7.78
C ILE A 160 12.72 7.72 -7.27
N ASN A 161 13.97 7.27 -7.46
CA ASN A 161 14.43 5.99 -6.93
C ASN A 161 14.94 6.12 -5.49
N LEU A 162 14.02 6.24 -4.53
CA LEU A 162 14.31 6.32 -3.10
C LEU A 162 13.28 5.49 -2.31
N PRO A 163 13.55 5.13 -1.04
CA PRO A 163 12.50 4.62 -0.17
C PRO A 163 11.42 5.71 0.04
N ALA A 164 10.21 5.30 0.38
CA ALA A 164 9.02 6.14 0.23
C ALA A 164 9.04 7.39 1.12
N VAL A 165 9.55 7.27 2.34
CA VAL A 165 9.66 8.40 3.28
C VAL A 165 10.62 9.44 2.73
N GLU A 166 11.82 9.04 2.32
CA GLU A 166 12.84 9.95 1.77
C GLU A 166 12.40 10.54 0.43
N GLY A 167 11.81 9.72 -0.45
CA GLY A 167 11.31 10.18 -1.74
C GLY A 167 10.18 11.18 -1.61
N LEU A 168 9.30 11.05 -0.61
CA LEU A 168 8.24 12.03 -0.38
C LEU A 168 8.77 13.27 0.35
N ALA A 169 9.80 13.11 1.20
CA ALA A 169 10.51 14.22 1.84
C ALA A 169 11.23 15.12 0.83
N SER A 170 11.70 14.59 -0.31
CA SER A 170 12.45 15.37 -1.30
C SER A 170 11.61 16.35 -2.13
N TYR A 171 10.28 16.24 -2.12
CA TYR A 171 9.42 17.24 -2.77
C TYR A 171 9.28 18.49 -1.89
N GLU A 172 9.14 19.66 -2.52
CA GLU A 172 8.80 20.89 -1.81
C GLU A 172 7.38 20.82 -1.22
N ALA A 173 7.14 21.58 -0.15
CA ALA A 173 5.83 21.67 0.46
C ALA A 173 4.81 22.31 -0.49
N ALA A 174 3.54 21.93 -0.39
CA ALA A 174 2.45 22.48 -1.20
C ALA A 174 2.71 22.48 -2.73
N THR A 175 3.20 21.35 -3.27
CA THR A 175 3.47 21.16 -4.71
C THR A 175 2.51 20.19 -5.38
N ALA A 176 2.06 19.15 -4.68
CA ALA A 176 1.22 18.09 -5.22
C ALA A 176 -0.28 18.42 -5.12
N SER A 177 -1.01 18.15 -6.19
CA SER A 177 -2.49 18.14 -6.19
C SER A 177 -3.04 16.78 -5.70
N GLY A 178 -2.28 15.70 -5.87
CA GLY A 178 -2.67 14.36 -5.41
C GLY A 178 -1.49 13.51 -4.95
N VAL A 179 -1.69 12.74 -3.88
CA VAL A 179 -0.78 11.67 -3.46
C VAL A 179 -1.53 10.34 -3.47
N LEU A 180 -1.01 9.33 -4.14
CA LEU A 180 -1.61 8.01 -4.24
C LEU A 180 -0.78 7.03 -3.39
N MET A 181 -1.44 6.27 -2.53
CA MET A 181 -0.85 5.19 -1.75
C MET A 181 -1.71 3.95 -1.93
N ARG A 182 -1.45 3.20 -3.01
CA ARG A 182 -2.31 2.08 -3.43
C ARG A 182 -1.64 0.74 -3.15
N SER A 183 -2.16 0.04 -2.14
CA SER A 183 -1.59 -1.22 -1.68
C SER A 183 -0.10 -1.06 -1.36
N PHE A 184 0.21 0.04 -0.65
CA PHE A 184 1.56 0.45 -0.29
C PHE A 184 1.70 0.71 1.21
N LEU A 185 0.79 1.48 1.82
CA LEU A 185 0.89 1.86 3.23
C LEU A 185 0.92 0.65 4.19
N GLU A 186 0.40 -0.51 3.78
CA GLU A 186 0.52 -1.78 4.52
C GLU A 186 1.95 -2.35 4.59
N HIS A 187 2.83 -1.88 3.71
CA HIS A 187 4.24 -2.28 3.60
C HIS A 187 5.21 -1.30 4.26
N GLU A 188 4.76 -0.09 4.58
CA GLU A 188 5.62 0.99 5.08
C GLU A 188 5.98 0.79 6.56
N HIS A 189 7.26 0.89 6.93
CA HIS A 189 7.68 0.73 8.33
C HIS A 189 7.32 1.95 9.18
N LYS A 190 7.34 3.14 8.58
CA LYS A 190 7.07 4.42 9.23
C LYS A 190 5.83 5.12 8.61
N PRO A 191 4.63 4.51 8.71
CA PRO A 191 3.45 4.97 7.98
C PRO A 191 2.97 6.35 8.43
N VAL A 192 3.13 6.72 9.71
CA VAL A 192 2.79 8.05 10.21
C VAL A 192 3.72 9.12 9.61
N GLU A 193 5.03 8.85 9.56
CA GLU A 193 6.01 9.77 8.95
C GLU A 193 5.74 9.98 7.45
N LEU A 194 5.47 8.89 6.72
CA LEU A 194 5.09 8.96 5.31
C LEU A 194 3.81 9.79 5.10
N LEU A 195 2.79 9.57 5.93
CA LEU A 195 1.55 10.36 5.88
C LEU A 195 1.81 11.84 6.20
N SER A 196 2.63 12.15 7.19
CA SER A 196 3.01 13.54 7.51
C SER A 196 3.73 14.23 6.33
N HIS A 197 4.62 13.53 5.64
CA HIS A 197 5.21 14.05 4.39
C HIS A 197 4.18 14.23 3.28
N ALA A 198 3.21 13.31 3.15
CA ALA A 198 2.12 13.47 2.19
C ALA A 198 1.27 14.72 2.50
N ALA A 199 0.95 14.97 3.77
CA ALA A 199 0.21 16.16 4.18
C ALA A 199 0.99 17.45 3.88
N ARG A 200 2.32 17.43 4.07
CA ARG A 200 3.23 18.55 3.78
C ARG A 200 3.30 18.88 2.29
N VAL A 201 3.45 17.87 1.42
CA VAL A 201 3.62 18.09 -0.03
C VAL A 201 2.32 18.48 -0.74
N LEU A 202 1.16 18.18 -0.16
CA LEU A 202 -0.12 18.52 -0.76
C LEU A 202 -0.40 20.03 -0.72
N LYS A 203 -0.81 20.57 -1.87
CA LYS A 203 -1.37 21.91 -2.02
C LYS A 203 -2.68 22.04 -1.24
N SER A 204 -3.10 23.27 -0.99
CA SER A 204 -4.47 23.54 -0.53
C SER A 204 -5.48 22.93 -1.51
N GLY A 205 -6.47 22.21 -0.98
CA GLY A 205 -7.46 21.46 -1.78
C GLY A 205 -6.98 20.10 -2.34
N GLY A 206 -5.68 19.82 -2.30
CA GLY A 206 -5.09 18.55 -2.69
C GLY A 206 -5.50 17.39 -1.77
N VAL A 207 -5.48 16.17 -2.29
CA VAL A 207 -5.95 14.97 -1.58
C VAL A 207 -4.92 13.84 -1.59
N ALA A 208 -4.90 13.02 -0.53
CA ALA A 208 -4.30 11.70 -0.61
C ALA A 208 -5.38 10.62 -0.80
N ILE A 209 -5.14 9.67 -1.72
CA ILE A 209 -5.99 8.51 -1.96
C ILE A 209 -5.26 7.27 -1.47
N ILE A 210 -5.80 6.66 -0.43
CA ILE A 210 -5.20 5.50 0.24
C ILE A 210 -6.05 4.27 -0.06
N LYS A 211 -5.41 3.17 -0.44
CA LYS A 211 -6.03 1.85 -0.54
C LYS A 211 -5.18 0.85 0.20
N VAL A 212 -5.77 0.18 1.19
CA VAL A 212 -5.10 -0.83 2.02
C VAL A 212 -6.00 -2.06 2.23
N PRO A 213 -5.44 -3.22 2.58
CA PRO A 213 -6.22 -4.36 3.03
C PRO A 213 -7.10 -4.01 4.23
N ASN A 214 -8.32 -4.53 4.25
CA ASN A 214 -9.26 -4.34 5.35
C ASN A 214 -9.14 -5.50 6.35
N PHE A 215 -8.33 -5.31 7.39
CA PHE A 215 -8.20 -6.26 8.48
C PHE A 215 -9.52 -6.49 9.21
N SER A 216 -10.50 -5.58 9.17
CA SER A 216 -11.80 -5.83 9.82
C SER A 216 -12.77 -6.70 9.00
N SER A 217 -12.38 -7.13 7.79
CA SER A 217 -13.28 -7.84 6.88
C SER A 217 -13.81 -9.15 7.47
N ILE A 218 -15.04 -9.51 7.09
CA ILE A 218 -15.66 -10.79 7.47
C ILE A 218 -14.82 -11.93 6.89
N ASN A 219 -14.32 -11.79 5.66
CA ASN A 219 -13.44 -12.76 5.04
C ASN A 219 -12.16 -13.01 5.87
N ARG A 220 -11.55 -11.97 6.46
CA ARG A 220 -10.43 -12.13 7.40
C ARG A 220 -10.81 -13.00 8.59
N ARG A 221 -11.98 -12.76 9.19
CA ARG A 221 -12.45 -13.51 10.36
C ARG A 221 -12.73 -14.98 10.03
N VAL A 222 -13.36 -15.24 8.88
CA VAL A 222 -13.68 -16.60 8.41
C VAL A 222 -12.41 -17.38 8.03
N MET A 223 -11.48 -16.74 7.32
CA MET A 223 -10.26 -17.40 6.85
C MET A 223 -9.18 -17.56 7.93
N GLY A 224 -9.25 -16.79 9.03
CA GLY A 224 -8.25 -16.80 10.10
C GLY A 224 -6.82 -16.60 9.54
N SER A 225 -5.88 -17.46 9.94
CA SER A 225 -4.48 -17.42 9.49
C SER A 225 -4.30 -17.62 7.99
N ARG A 226 -5.31 -18.11 7.27
CA ARG A 226 -5.29 -18.33 5.81
C ARG A 226 -5.76 -17.12 5.01
N TRP A 227 -6.07 -16.00 5.66
CA TRP A 227 -6.52 -14.79 4.97
C TRP A 227 -5.43 -14.26 4.03
N CYS A 228 -5.82 -13.92 2.80
CA CYS A 228 -4.88 -13.51 1.74
C CYS A 228 -4.18 -12.17 1.98
N GLY A 229 -4.62 -11.42 3.00
CA GLY A 229 -3.99 -10.19 3.47
C GLY A 229 -2.84 -10.42 4.44
N PHE A 230 -2.62 -11.64 4.93
CA PHE A 230 -1.38 -12.02 5.62
C PHE A 230 -0.35 -12.40 4.57
N ARG A 231 0.57 -11.48 4.26
CA ARG A 231 1.68 -11.71 3.33
C ARG A 231 2.98 -11.44 4.05
N PHE A 232 3.48 -12.45 4.76
CA PHE A 232 4.75 -12.32 5.46
C PHE A 232 5.92 -12.40 4.47
N PRO A 233 6.98 -11.63 4.70
CA PRO A 233 7.08 -10.51 5.64
C PRO A 233 6.59 -9.16 5.08
N GLY A 234 6.09 -9.12 3.85
CA GLY A 234 5.77 -7.86 3.15
C GLY A 234 4.68 -6.99 3.79
N HIS A 235 3.57 -7.56 4.24
CA HIS A 235 2.51 -6.78 4.91
C HIS A 235 2.87 -6.61 6.38
N VAL A 236 3.44 -5.46 6.71
CA VAL A 236 3.90 -5.14 8.07
C VAL A 236 2.82 -4.43 8.90
N ASN A 237 1.81 -3.82 8.26
CA ASN A 237 0.74 -3.09 8.92
C ASN A 237 -0.65 -3.65 8.55
N HIS A 238 -1.53 -3.85 9.54
CA HIS A 238 -2.87 -4.41 9.33
C HIS A 238 -3.98 -3.45 9.75
N PHE A 239 -4.50 -2.72 8.76
CA PHE A 239 -5.47 -1.65 8.98
C PHE A 239 -6.90 -2.14 9.15
N THR A 240 -7.59 -1.62 10.15
CA THR A 240 -9.06 -1.60 10.24
C THR A 240 -9.58 -0.21 9.84
N PRO A 241 -10.88 -0.05 9.53
CA PRO A 241 -11.43 1.27 9.25
C PRO A 241 -11.23 2.27 10.39
N ALA A 242 -11.32 1.81 11.64
CA ALA A 242 -11.08 2.65 12.81
C ALA A 242 -9.61 3.06 12.90
N SER A 243 -8.69 2.10 12.78
CA SER A 243 -7.26 2.39 12.92
C SER A 243 -6.68 3.19 11.75
N LEU A 244 -7.17 2.99 10.52
CA LEU A 244 -6.78 3.83 9.39
C LEU A 244 -7.25 5.27 9.60
N ARG A 245 -8.48 5.47 10.09
CA ARG A 245 -9.01 6.81 10.37
C ARG A 245 -8.21 7.51 11.48
N ALA A 246 -7.85 6.79 12.54
CA ALA A 246 -7.01 7.32 13.61
C ALA A 246 -5.63 7.73 13.08
N MET A 247 -4.93 6.82 12.40
CA MET A 247 -3.57 7.09 11.90
C MET A 247 -3.50 8.29 10.95
N VAL A 248 -4.46 8.45 10.03
CA VAL A 248 -4.45 9.61 9.14
C VAL A 248 -4.75 10.90 9.90
N ALA A 249 -5.61 10.86 10.91
CA ALA A 249 -5.90 12.02 11.75
C ALA A 249 -4.66 12.45 12.55
N ASP A 250 -3.97 11.48 13.15
CA ASP A 250 -2.71 11.70 13.88
C ASP A 250 -1.62 12.31 12.96
N ALA A 251 -1.63 11.96 11.67
CA ALA A 251 -0.74 12.52 10.65
C ALA A 251 -1.22 13.85 10.05
N GLY A 252 -2.21 14.51 10.66
CA GLY A 252 -2.68 15.83 10.25
C GLY A 252 -3.64 15.83 9.05
N PHE A 253 -4.34 14.73 8.78
CA PHE A 253 -5.36 14.67 7.74
C PHE A 253 -6.80 14.69 8.28
N SER A 254 -7.69 15.29 7.51
CA SER A 254 -9.14 15.14 7.62
C SER A 254 -9.69 14.17 6.57
N THR A 255 -10.58 13.26 6.98
CA THR A 255 -11.22 12.30 6.06
C THR A 255 -12.34 12.96 5.26
N VAL A 256 -12.24 12.98 3.93
CA VAL A 256 -13.27 13.53 3.03
C VAL A 256 -14.03 12.45 2.25
N GLY A 257 -13.48 11.24 2.15
CA GLY A 257 -14.15 10.10 1.51
C GLY A 257 -13.85 8.79 2.23
N PHE A 258 -14.84 8.23 2.92
CA PHE A 258 -14.74 6.90 3.54
C PHE A 258 -16.13 6.27 3.80
N GLY A 259 -16.94 6.21 2.74
CA GLY A 259 -18.33 5.76 2.80
C GLY A 259 -18.46 4.24 2.98
N PHE A 260 -19.69 3.75 3.15
CA PHE A 260 -19.98 2.33 3.38
C PHE A 260 -19.32 1.40 2.35
N PHE A 261 -19.45 1.70 1.05
CA PHE A 261 -18.85 0.90 -0.02
C PHE A 261 -17.31 0.98 -0.07
N ASP A 262 -16.72 2.01 0.55
CA ASP A 262 -15.28 2.17 0.63
C ASP A 262 -14.67 1.29 1.72
N ARG A 263 -15.47 0.88 2.72
CA ARG A 263 -15.07 0.03 3.86
C ARG A 263 -15.99 -1.18 4.03
N PHE A 264 -16.54 -1.67 2.93
CA PHE A 264 -17.56 -2.71 2.95
C PHE A 264 -17.05 -3.97 3.68
N PRO A 265 -17.75 -4.51 4.68
CA PRO A 265 -17.24 -5.60 5.52
C PRO A 265 -16.89 -6.89 4.75
N LEU A 266 -17.50 -7.13 3.59
CA LEU A 266 -17.18 -8.28 2.73
C LEU A 266 -16.01 -8.02 1.77
N SER A 267 -15.48 -6.80 1.72
CA SER A 267 -14.32 -6.48 0.89
C SER A 267 -13.02 -6.63 1.68
N ASP A 268 -12.06 -7.34 1.10
CA ASP A 268 -10.70 -7.46 1.64
C ASP A 268 -9.88 -6.18 1.51
N ASN A 269 -10.39 -5.16 0.82
CA ASN A 269 -9.70 -3.90 0.63
C ASN A 269 -10.64 -2.77 1.00
N MET A 270 -10.06 -1.69 1.52
CA MET A 270 -10.76 -0.45 1.76
C MET A 270 -10.06 0.72 1.07
N TRP A 271 -10.82 1.77 0.82
CA TRP A 271 -10.37 2.99 0.17
C TRP A 271 -10.65 4.18 1.08
N MET A 272 -9.74 5.14 1.14
CA MET A 272 -9.94 6.38 1.87
C MET A 272 -9.43 7.54 1.03
N VAL A 273 -10.15 8.66 1.08
CA VAL A 273 -9.70 9.94 0.53
C VAL A 273 -9.59 10.92 1.69
N VAL A 274 -8.42 11.53 1.81
CA VAL A 274 -8.11 12.48 2.89
C VAL A 274 -7.59 13.80 2.32
N ARG A 275 -7.78 14.88 3.06
CA ARG A 275 -7.21 16.22 2.79
C ARG A 275 -6.39 16.68 3.98
N LYS A 276 -5.39 17.52 3.75
CA LYS A 276 -4.66 18.19 4.84
C LYS A 276 -5.67 18.82 5.79
N GLY A 277 -5.56 18.51 7.09
CA GLY A 277 -6.32 19.15 8.14
C GLY A 277 -6.00 20.64 8.16
N GLY A 278 -7.03 21.46 8.39
CA GLY A 278 -6.86 22.90 8.58
C GLY A 278 -6.06 23.22 9.84
#